data_AF-A0A7C6W595-F1
#
_entry.id   AF-A0A7C6W595-F1
#
_cell.length_a   1.000
_cell.length_b   1.000
_cell.length_c   1.000
_cell.angle_alpha   90.00
_cell.angle_beta   90.00
_cell.angle_gamma   90.00
#
_symmetry.space_group_name_H-M   'P 1'
#
loop_
_entity.id
_entity.type
_entity.pdbx_description
1 polymer ?
#
loop_
_entity_poly.entity_id
_entity_poly.type
_entity_poly.pdbx_seq_one_letter_code
_entity_poly.pdbx_strand_id
1 'polypeptide(L)'
;KLSILKEASQHGVTITLEKYGVYPASYYAWKKKLHSMGEEGLDHGMTKPQLKRIRHLEKENQMLKELVAEKELEGRLKDELLKKKYALERKRKL
;
A
#
# COMPACT_ATOMS: atom_id res chain seq x y z
N LYS A 1 -18.22 -7.09 -6.10
CA LYS A 1 -17.88 -6.83 -7.53
C LYS A 1 -16.93 -7.89 -8.08
N LEU A 2 -15.77 -8.11 -7.47
CA LEU A 2 -14.77 -9.07 -7.95
C LEU A 2 -15.29 -10.52 -8.02
N SER A 3 -16.01 -10.97 -6.99
CA SER A 3 -16.67 -12.30 -6.97
C SER A 3 -17.62 -12.49 -8.15
N ILE A 4 -18.48 -11.50 -8.42
CA ILE A 4 -19.44 -11.51 -9.54
C ILE A 4 -18.71 -11.58 -10.89
N LEU A 5 -17.60 -10.84 -11.06
CA LEU A 5 -16.78 -10.90 -12.27
C LEU A 5 -16.14 -12.29 -12.48
N LYS A 6 -15.66 -12.92 -11.40
CA LYS A 6 -15.10 -14.28 -11.44
C LYS A 6 -16.17 -15.31 -11.78
N GLU A 7 -17.33 -15.25 -11.12
CA GLU A 7 -18.45 -16.17 -11.37
C GLU A 7 -18.97 -16.05 -12.80
N ALA A 8 -19.14 -14.83 -13.31
CA ALA A 8 -19.57 -14.56 -14.68
C ALA A 8 -18.59 -15.11 -15.74
N SER A 9 -17.30 -15.21 -15.41
CA SER A 9 -16.30 -15.83 -16.30
C SER A 9 -16.38 -17.35 -16.35
N GLN A 10 -16.89 -17.98 -15.28
CA GLN A 10 -16.96 -19.44 -15.14
C GLN A 10 -18.33 -20.00 -15.56
N HIS A 11 -19.41 -19.30 -15.18
CA HIS A 11 -20.79 -19.76 -15.35
C HIS A 11 -21.56 -18.98 -16.43
N GLY A 12 -20.90 -18.00 -17.06
CA GLY A 12 -21.50 -17.15 -18.08
C GLY A 12 -22.11 -15.86 -17.53
N VAL A 13 -22.03 -14.82 -18.35
CA VAL A 13 -22.39 -13.45 -17.96
C VAL A 13 -23.88 -13.32 -17.65
N THR A 14 -24.76 -13.74 -18.57
CA THR A 14 -26.22 -13.53 -18.45
C THR A 14 -26.80 -14.17 -17.19
N ILE A 15 -26.50 -15.45 -16.94
CA ILE A 15 -26.97 -16.21 -15.77
C ILE A 15 -26.51 -15.54 -14.47
N THR A 16 -25.25 -15.11 -14.43
CA THR A 16 -24.69 -14.45 -13.26
C THR A 16 -25.32 -13.07 -13.03
N LEU A 17 -25.55 -12.29 -14.08
CA LEU A 17 -26.18 -10.97 -13.96
C LEU A 17 -27.62 -11.06 -13.47
N GLU A 18 -28.39 -12.03 -13.96
CA GLU A 18 -29.75 -12.30 -13.49
C GLU A 18 -29.76 -12.71 -12.01
N LYS A 19 -28.87 -13.63 -11.62
CA LYS A 19 -28.72 -14.10 -10.23
C LYS A 19 -28.44 -12.96 -9.25
N TYR A 20 -27.58 -12.01 -9.61
CA TYR A 20 -27.18 -10.90 -8.73
C TYR A 20 -27.96 -9.61 -8.97
N GLY A 21 -28.92 -9.57 -9.90
CA GLY A 21 -29.67 -8.37 -10.26
C GLY A 21 -28.79 -7.22 -10.76
N VAL A 22 -27.70 -7.54 -11.47
CA VAL A 22 -26.71 -6.55 -11.93
C VAL A 22 -26.98 -6.17 -13.39
N TYR A 23 -27.09 -4.87 -13.65
CA TYR A 23 -27.21 -4.37 -15.02
C TYR A 23 -25.95 -4.68 -15.84
N PRO A 24 -26.09 -5.11 -17.12
CA PRO A 24 -24.95 -5.38 -18.00
C PRO A 24 -23.97 -4.22 -18.09
N ALA A 25 -24.45 -2.99 -18.17
CA ALA A 25 -23.62 -1.79 -18.21
C ALA A 25 -22.69 -1.67 -16.98
N SER A 26 -23.20 -1.96 -15.78
CA SER A 26 -22.41 -1.95 -14.54
C SER A 26 -21.34 -3.03 -14.56
N TYR A 27 -21.67 -4.23 -15.04
CA TYR A 27 -20.72 -5.32 -15.18
C TYR A 27 -19.58 -4.99 -16.14
N TYR A 28 -19.88 -4.49 -17.34
CA TYR A 28 -18.85 -4.13 -18.31
C TYR A 28 -18.00 -2.93 -17.83
N ALA A 29 -18.60 -1.98 -17.11
CA ALA A 29 -17.85 -0.91 -16.46
C ALA A 29 -16.85 -1.46 -15.42
N TRP A 30 -17.27 -2.40 -14.57
CA TRP A 30 -16.37 -3.05 -13.61
C TRP A 30 -15.29 -3.88 -14.31
N LYS A 31 -15.64 -4.65 -15.35
CA LYS A 31 -14.69 -5.44 -16.14
C LYS A 31 -13.62 -4.55 -16.78
N LYS A 32 -14.02 -3.39 -17.34
CA LYS A 32 -13.09 -2.40 -17.89
C LYS A 32 -12.19 -1.80 -16.82
N LYS A 33 -12.74 -1.46 -15.64
CA LYS A 33 -11.95 -0.99 -14.49
C LYS A 33 -10.93 -2.04 -14.04
N LEU A 34 -11.36 -3.28 -13.82
CA LEU A 34 -10.50 -4.40 -13.44
C LEU A 34 -9.37 -4.63 -14.45
N HIS A 35 -9.68 -4.65 -15.75
CA HIS A 35 -8.67 -4.84 -16.79
C HIS A 35 -7.65 -3.69 -16.84
N SER A 36 -8.09 -2.46 -16.59
CA SER A 36 -7.25 -1.28 -16.77
C SER A 36 -6.48 -0.82 -15.54
N MET A 37 -6.93 -1.21 -14.35
CA MET A 37 -6.43 -0.74 -13.05
C MET A 37 -6.20 -1.88 -12.04
N GLY A 38 -6.52 -3.12 -12.38
CA GLY A 38 -6.50 -4.23 -11.44
C GLY A 38 -7.67 -4.17 -10.45
N GLU A 39 -7.58 -4.98 -9.39
CA GLU A 39 -8.63 -5.10 -8.37
C GLU A 39 -8.87 -3.76 -7.65
N GLU A 40 -7.80 -3.00 -7.41
CA GLU A 40 -7.81 -1.63 -6.83
C GLU A 40 -8.71 -0.67 -7.62
N GLY A 41 -8.86 -0.91 -8.93
CA GLY A 41 -9.74 -0.11 -9.78
C GLY A 41 -11.23 -0.29 -9.51
N LEU A 42 -11.63 -1.33 -8.77
CA LEU A 42 -13.03 -1.60 -8.42
C LEU A 42 -13.51 -0.80 -7.21
N ASP A 43 -12.58 -0.19 -6.48
CA ASP A 43 -12.86 0.69 -5.35
C ASP A 43 -13.58 1.96 -5.79
N HIS A 44 -14.34 2.53 -4.85
CA HIS A 44 -15.14 3.70 -5.12
C HIS A 44 -14.25 4.91 -5.42
N GLY A 45 -14.60 5.67 -6.45
CA GLY A 45 -13.85 6.87 -6.85
C GLY A 45 -12.48 6.62 -7.49
N MET A 46 -11.99 5.38 -7.59
CA MET A 46 -10.63 5.14 -8.08
C MET A 46 -10.44 5.41 -9.58
N THR A 47 -9.40 6.19 -9.86
CA THR A 47 -8.93 6.57 -11.20
C THR A 47 -7.47 6.19 -11.42
N LYS A 48 -7.05 6.06 -12.69
CA LYS A 48 -5.66 5.75 -13.05
C LYS A 48 -4.65 6.77 -12.48
N PRO A 49 -4.88 8.10 -12.56
CA PRO A 49 -3.96 9.07 -11.96
C PRO A 49 -3.85 8.93 -10.44
N GLN A 50 -4.96 8.67 -9.75
CA GLN A 50 -4.95 8.44 -8.30
C GLN A 50 -4.14 7.18 -7.93
N LEU A 51 -4.30 6.06 -8.65
CA LEU A 51 -3.49 4.86 -8.41
C LEU A 51 -1.99 5.11 -8.63
N LYS A 52 -1.64 5.85 -9.67
CA LYS A 52 -0.24 6.25 -9.89
C LYS A 52 0.29 7.11 -8.74
N ARG A 53 -0.53 8.04 -8.25
CA ARG A 53 -0.17 8.90 -7.11
C ARG A 53 -0.01 8.09 -5.82
N ILE A 54 -0.92 7.15 -5.54
CA ILE A 54 -0.85 6.25 -4.38
C ILE A 54 0.46 5.47 -4.42
N ARG A 55 0.77 4.78 -5.52
CA ARG A 55 2.01 3.98 -5.64
C ARG A 55 3.28 4.83 -5.50
N HIS A 56 3.25 6.06 -5.99
CA HIS A 56 4.37 6.99 -5.81
C HIS A 56 4.54 7.37 -4.33
N LEU A 57 3.44 7.73 -3.66
CA LEU A 57 3.44 8.08 -2.24
C LEU A 57 3.82 6.88 -1.35
N GLU A 58 3.41 5.67 -1.70
CA GLU A 58 3.80 4.45 -0.96
C GLU A 58 5.32 4.23 -1.01
N LYS A 59 5.93 4.40 -2.19
CA LYS A 59 7.38 4.31 -2.34
C LYS A 59 8.11 5.39 -1.54
N GLU A 60 7.64 6.63 -1.66
CA GLU A 60 8.21 7.76 -0.92
C GLU A 60 8.09 7.52 0.59
N ASN A 61 6.93 7.05 1.06
CA ASN A 61 6.69 6.75 2.46
C ASN A 61 7.61 5.62 2.97
N GLN A 62 7.83 4.59 2.16
CA GLN A 62 8.76 3.51 2.49
C GLN A 62 10.20 4.02 2.64
N MET A 63 10.67 4.82 1.69
CA MET A 63 12.01 5.44 1.76
C MET A 63 12.15 6.36 2.99
N LEU A 64 11.12 7.13 3.29
CA LEU A 64 11.10 8.01 4.47
C LEU A 64 11.15 7.21 5.77
N LYS A 65 10.43 6.09 5.86
CA LYS A 65 10.47 5.18 7.03
C LYS A 65 11.86 4.59 7.23
N GLU A 66 12.50 4.14 6.16
CA GLU A 66 13.88 3.62 6.21
C GLU A 66 14.86 4.69 6.71
N LEU A 67 14.80 5.90 6.14
CA LEU A 67 15.64 7.02 6.55
C LEU A 67 15.45 7.40 8.02
N VAL A 68 14.20 7.38 8.51
CA VAL A 68 13.91 7.66 9.92
C VAL A 68 14.52 6.58 10.82
N ALA A 69 14.36 5.30 10.46
CA ALA A 69 14.93 4.19 11.22
C ALA A 69 16.46 4.28 11.30
N GLU A 70 17.13 4.60 10.19
CA GLU A 70 18.58 4.82 10.15
C GLU A 70 19.02 5.97 11.06
N LYS A 71 18.33 7.11 11.00
CA LYS A 71 18.65 8.27 11.85
C LYS A 71 18.44 7.99 13.33
N GLU A 72 17.36 7.27 13.68
CA GLU A 72 17.12 6.87 15.07
C GLU A 72 18.21 5.92 15.58
N LEU A 73 18.63 4.96 14.76
CA LEU A 73 19.74 4.05 15.08
C LEU A 73 21.04 4.82 15.30
N GLU A 74 21.38 5.72 14.37
CA GLU A 74 22.58 6.56 14.47
C GLU A 74 22.57 7.42 15.75
N GLY A 75 21.41 8.00 16.09
CA GLY A 75 21.21 8.76 17.32
C GLY A 75 21.49 7.94 18.56
N ARG A 76 20.90 6.72 18.66
CA ARG A 76 21.13 5.81 19.79
C ARG A 76 22.60 5.44 19.95
N LEU A 77 23.29 5.14 18.85
CA LEU A 77 24.71 4.82 18.87
C LEU A 77 25.56 5.99 19.36
N LYS A 78 25.27 7.22 18.90
CA LYS A 78 25.95 8.43 19.40
C LYS A 78 25.75 8.62 20.90
N ASP A 79 24.52 8.44 21.39
CA ASP A 79 24.22 8.55 22.82
C ASP A 79 24.97 7.51 23.66
N GLU A 80 25.06 6.27 23.19
CA GLU A 80 25.83 5.22 23.85
C GLU A 80 27.33 5.53 23.89
N LEU A 81 27.90 6.06 22.80
CA LEU A 81 29.30 6.46 22.74
C LEU A 81 29.60 7.61 23.72
N LEU A 82 28.70 8.60 23.80
CA LEU A 82 28.83 9.70 24.76
C LEU A 82 28.78 9.18 26.21
N LYS A 83 27.83 8.29 26.53
CA LYS A 83 27.76 7.65 27.86
C LYS A 83 29.04 6.92 28.22
N LYS A 84 29.59 6.12 27.29
CA LYS A 84 30.86 5.41 27.47
C LYS A 84 32.03 6.38 27.70
N LYS A 85 32.13 7.45 26.90
CA LYS A 85 33.16 8.48 27.04
C LYS A 85 33.12 9.13 28.43
N TYR A 86 31.95 9.60 28.87
CA TYR A 86 31.81 10.21 30.20
C TYR A 86 32.07 9.24 31.36
N ALA A 87 31.74 7.96 31.19
CA ALA A 87 32.06 6.95 32.19
C ALA A 87 33.58 6.72 32.30
N LEU A 88 34.29 6.68 31.18
CA LEU A 88 35.76 6.55 31.14
C LEU A 88 36.44 7.78 31.73
N GLU A 89 35.99 8.99 31.40
CA GLU A 89 36.52 10.23 31.97
C GLU A 89 36.34 10.29 33.48
N ARG A 90 35.19 9.86 34.01
CA ARG A 90 34.96 9.75 35.46
C ARG A 90 35.92 8.78 36.13
N LYS A 91 36.15 7.60 35.53
CA LYS A 91 37.11 6.61 36.05
C LYS A 91 38.56 7.12 36.08
N ARG A 92 38.95 7.98 35.13
CA ARG A 92 40.30 8.56 35.08
C ARG A 92 40.55 9.65 36.12
N LYS A 93 39.49 10.24 36.68
CA LYS A 93 39.56 11.32 37.68
C LYS A 93 39.51 10.80 39.13
N LEU A 94 39.28 9.50 39.32
CA LEU A 94 39.36 8.79 40.59
C LEU A 94 40.75 8.16 40.74
#